data_AF-A0AAN7S603-F1
#
_entry.id   AF-A0AAN7S603-F1
#
_cell.length_a   1.000
_cell.length_b   1.000
_cell.length_c   1.000
_cell.angle_alpha   90.00
_cell.angle_beta   90.00
_cell.angle_gamma   90.00
#
_symmetry.space_group_name_H-M   'P 1'
#
loop_
_entity.id
_entity.type
_entity.pdbx_description
1 polymer ?
#
loop_
_entity_poly.entity_id
_entity_poly.type
_entity_poly.pdbx_seq_one_letter_code
_entity_poly.pdbx_strand_id
1 'polypeptide(L)'
;MSGARNVVENAFSLIAARFRMFHTALAVAPKKINVLVLAACVLHNFLRRNSKIYATKNTFDHENSTTHPMENGDWRLEGTELTGLARGSKRNSLLAVKTNKLKYCQYFNGNGKVEWQPEVIKAVRA
;
A
#
# COMPACT_ATOMS: atom_id res chain seq x y z
N MET A 1 -31.78 -15.58 9.72
CA MET A 1 -30.30 -15.52 9.68
C MET A 1 -29.84 -14.61 10.81
N SER A 2 -28.99 -15.11 11.71
CA SER A 2 -28.63 -14.44 12.97
C SER A 2 -27.64 -13.28 12.76
N GLY A 3 -27.82 -12.16 13.46
CA GLY A 3 -27.02 -10.93 13.31
C GLY A 3 -25.50 -11.09 13.38
N ALA A 4 -24.98 -12.12 14.05
CA ALA A 4 -23.54 -12.41 14.09
C ALA A 4 -22.93 -12.63 12.69
N ARG A 5 -23.65 -13.29 11.77
CA ARG A 5 -23.15 -13.53 10.42
C ARG A 5 -23.08 -12.22 9.62
N ASN A 6 -24.10 -11.39 9.73
CA ASN A 6 -24.12 -10.08 9.07
C ASN A 6 -23.00 -9.17 9.61
N VAL A 7 -22.69 -9.23 10.91
CA VAL A 7 -21.58 -8.46 11.50
C VAL A 7 -20.23 -8.90 10.93
N VAL A 8 -19.99 -10.21 10.81
CA VAL A 8 -18.74 -10.75 10.26
C VAL A 8 -18.62 -10.44 8.77
N GLU A 9 -19.70 -10.60 8.00
CA GLU A 9 -19.73 -10.28 6.56
C GLU A 9 -19.55 -8.78 6.31
N ASN A 10 -20.15 -7.91 7.13
CA ASN A 10 -19.95 -6.46 7.05
C ASN A 10 -18.50 -6.07 7.38
N ALA A 11 -17.90 -6.67 8.41
CA ALA A 11 -16.51 -6.41 8.76
C ALA A 11 -15.55 -6.85 7.65
N PHE A 12 -15.78 -8.03 7.05
CA PHE A 12 -14.99 -8.50 5.92
C PHE A 12 -15.14 -7.60 4.70
N SER A 13 -16.37 -7.19 4.38
CA SER A 13 -16.66 -6.32 3.24
C SER A 13 -16.02 -4.94 3.39
N LEU A 14 -15.99 -4.40 4.61
CA LEU A 14 -15.26 -3.16 4.92
C LEU A 14 -13.75 -3.31 4.70
N ILE A 15 -13.14 -4.39 5.23
CA ILE A 15 -11.71 -4.65 5.06
C ILE A 15 -11.39 -4.84 3.57
N ALA A 16 -12.24 -5.57 2.83
CA ALA A 16 -12.09 -5.75 1.39
C ALA A 16 -12.13 -4.43 0.63
N ALA A 17 -13.16 -3.60 0.87
CA ALA A 17 -13.32 -2.28 0.22
C ALA A 17 -12.10 -1.35 0.45
N ARG A 18 -11.45 -1.47 1.62
CA ARG A 18 -10.26 -0.67 1.95
C ARG A 18 -8.96 -1.24 1.36
N PHE A 19 -8.82 -2.56 1.35
CA PHE A 19 -7.62 -3.24 0.89
C PHE A 19 -7.90 -3.94 -0.44
N ARG A 20 -7.54 -3.26 -1.54
CA ARG A 20 -7.63 -3.78 -2.93
C ARG A 20 -7.12 -5.21 -3.13
N MET A 21 -6.20 -5.67 -2.28
CA MET A 21 -5.67 -7.05 -2.33
C MET A 21 -6.75 -8.14 -2.20
N PHE A 22 -7.91 -7.84 -1.60
CA PHE A 22 -9.02 -8.79 -1.46
C PHE A 22 -10.02 -8.73 -2.63
N HIS A 23 -9.93 -7.71 -3.49
CA HIS A 23 -10.76 -7.60 -4.70
C HIS A 23 -10.17 -8.36 -5.91
N THR A 24 -8.92 -8.81 -5.81
CA THR A 24 -8.26 -9.59 -6.86
C THR A 24 -7.95 -11.01 -6.37
N ALA A 25 -7.91 -11.95 -7.31
CA ALA A 25 -7.48 -13.31 -7.00
C ALA A 25 -6.02 -13.30 -6.57
N LEU A 26 -5.77 -13.56 -5.29
CA LEU A 26 -4.43 -13.68 -4.74
C LEU A 26 -3.85 -15.05 -5.10
N ALA A 27 -2.76 -15.06 -5.89
CA ALA A 27 -1.96 -16.26 -6.15
C ALA A 27 -1.12 -16.63 -4.90
N VAL A 28 -1.79 -16.87 -3.78
CA VAL A 28 -1.18 -17.12 -2.47
C VAL A 28 -1.62 -18.49 -1.98
N ALA A 29 -0.66 -19.28 -1.47
CA ALA A 29 -0.96 -20.58 -0.89
C ALA A 29 -1.98 -20.44 0.26
N PRO A 30 -3.00 -21.32 0.36
CA PRO A 30 -4.07 -21.22 1.36
C PRO A 30 -3.56 -21.05 2.80
N LYS A 31 -2.42 -21.69 3.10
CA LYS A 31 -1.73 -21.61 4.40
C LYS A 31 -1.33 -20.18 4.81
N LYS A 32 -1.14 -19.28 3.85
CA LYS A 32 -0.71 -17.88 4.08
C LYS A 32 -1.87 -16.90 4.13
N ILE A 33 -3.09 -17.31 3.74
CA ILE A 33 -4.27 -16.44 3.74
C ILE A 33 -4.60 -15.96 5.15
N ASN A 34 -4.56 -16.85 6.15
CA ASN A 34 -4.82 -16.49 7.55
C ASN A 34 -3.89 -15.38 8.04
N VAL A 35 -2.60 -15.45 7.68
CA VAL A 35 -1.61 -14.43 8.04
C VAL A 35 -1.93 -13.10 7.36
N LEU A 36 -2.35 -13.13 6.11
CA LEU A 36 -2.71 -11.93 5.34
C LEU A 36 -3.97 -11.25 5.90
N VAL A 37 -5.00 -12.03 6.25
CA VAL A 37 -6.21 -11.52 6.92
C VAL A 37 -5.86 -10.91 8.28
N LEU A 38 -5.07 -11.61 9.10
CA LEU A 38 -4.62 -11.09 10.41
C LEU A 38 -3.80 -9.80 10.25
N ALA A 39 -2.88 -9.76 9.27
CA ALA A 39 -2.09 -8.56 8.97
C ALA A 39 -2.98 -7.38 8.55
N ALA A 40 -4.00 -7.62 7.72
CA ALA A 40 -4.97 -6.60 7.34
C ALA A 40 -5.77 -6.09 8.56
N CYS A 41 -6.21 -6.97 9.46
CA CYS A 41 -6.88 -6.59 10.71
C CYS A 41 -5.97 -5.76 11.63
N VAL A 42 -4.72 -6.18 11.81
CA VAL A 42 -3.74 -5.44 12.63
C VAL A 42 -3.48 -4.06 12.02
N LEU A 43 -3.29 -3.98 10.71
CA LEU A 43 -3.07 -2.73 10.00
C LEU A 43 -4.29 -1.80 10.07
N HIS A 44 -5.50 -2.34 9.90
CA HIS A 44 -6.75 -1.61 10.06
C HIS A 44 -6.86 -1.01 11.47
N ASN A 45 -6.62 -1.81 12.50
CA ASN A 45 -6.65 -1.36 13.90
C ASN A 45 -5.60 -0.29 14.17
N PHE A 46 -4.39 -0.45 13.64
CA PHE A 46 -3.33 0.54 13.74
C PHE A 46 -3.72 1.86 13.08
N LEU A 47 -4.23 1.83 11.85
CA LEU A 47 -4.62 3.03 11.12
C LEU A 47 -5.82 3.72 11.77
N ARG A 48 -6.80 2.97 12.29
CA ARG A 48 -7.93 3.50 13.04
C ARG A 48 -7.49 4.26 14.29
N ARG A 49 -6.43 3.80 14.97
CA ARG A 49 -5.90 4.46 16.16
C ARG A 49 -5.01 5.67 15.84
N ASN A 50 -4.24 5.61 14.75
CA ASN A 50 -3.18 6.58 14.46
C ASN A 50 -3.55 7.61 13.38
N SER A 51 -4.65 7.43 12.64
CA SER A 51 -5.08 8.34 11.60
C SER A 51 -6.54 8.75 11.78
N LYS A 52 -6.76 10.05 12.02
CA LYS A 52 -8.10 10.65 12.11
C LYS A 52 -8.83 10.68 10.77
N ILE A 53 -8.11 10.53 9.66
CA ILE A 53 -8.63 10.60 8.28
C ILE A 53 -8.98 9.19 7.78
N TYR A 54 -8.40 8.15 8.37
CA TYR A 54 -8.61 6.77 7.91
C TYR A 54 -10.05 6.29 8.09
N ALA A 55 -10.67 6.61 9.23
CA ALA A 55 -12.00 6.16 9.60
C ALA A 55 -12.80 7.33 10.19
N THR A 56 -13.54 8.03 9.32
CA THR A 56 -14.45 9.12 9.67
C THR A 56 -15.78 8.58 10.18
N LYS A 57 -16.63 9.42 10.80
CA LYS A 57 -17.97 9.00 11.25
C LYS A 57 -18.81 8.42 10.11
N ASN A 58 -18.74 9.01 8.91
CA ASN A 58 -19.42 8.49 7.72
C ASN A 58 -18.79 7.23 7.14
N THR A 59 -17.60 6.81 7.57
CA THR A 59 -16.97 5.59 7.03
C THR A 59 -17.78 4.35 7.32
N PHE A 60 -18.46 4.29 8.47
CA PHE A 60 -19.22 3.12 8.91
C PHE A 60 -20.71 3.39 8.82
N ASP A 61 -21.48 2.31 8.82
CA ASP A 61 -22.92 2.40 8.98
C ASP A 61 -23.23 3.01 10.33
N HIS A 62 -24.10 4.00 10.34
CA HIS A 62 -24.49 4.68 11.56
C HIS A 62 -25.99 4.87 11.57
N GLU A 63 -26.57 4.73 12.76
CA GLU A 63 -27.98 5.02 12.97
C GLU A 63 -28.16 6.53 13.02
N ASN A 64 -29.04 7.07 12.17
CA ASN A 64 -29.40 8.47 12.25
C ASN A 64 -30.36 8.64 13.43
N SER A 65 -29.88 9.30 14.48
CA SER A 65 -30.62 9.55 15.72
C SER A 65 -31.90 10.38 15.56
N THR A 66 -32.11 11.00 14.39
CA THR A 66 -33.26 11.86 14.11
C THR A 66 -34.29 11.17 13.21
N THR A 67 -33.84 10.37 12.24
CA THR A 67 -34.76 9.73 11.27
C THR A 67 -35.07 8.28 11.61
N HIS A 68 -34.21 7.58 12.38
CA HIS A 68 -34.23 6.16 12.76
C HIS A 68 -33.73 5.09 11.74
N PRO A 69 -33.65 5.31 10.41
CA PRO A 69 -32.97 4.36 9.53
C PRO A 69 -31.45 4.31 9.79
N MET A 70 -30.90 3.13 9.50
CA MET A 70 -29.47 2.92 9.34
C MET A 70 -29.01 3.63 8.06
N GLU A 71 -28.10 4.59 8.17
CA GLU A 71 -27.45 5.20 7.02
C GLU A 71 -26.22 4.38 6.62
N ASN A 72 -26.07 4.18 5.31
CA ASN A 72 -24.96 3.43 4.74
C ASN A 72 -23.66 4.23 4.88
N GLY A 73 -22.62 3.59 5.38
CA GLY A 73 -21.29 4.19 5.41
C GLY A 73 -20.65 4.30 4.02
N ASP A 74 -19.76 5.27 3.89
CA ASP A 74 -19.01 5.61 2.68
C ASP A 74 -18.20 4.43 2.13
N TRP A 75 -17.89 3.43 2.95
CA TRP A 75 -17.14 2.24 2.54
C TRP A 75 -17.77 1.44 1.38
N ARG A 76 -19.06 1.67 1.09
CA ARG A 76 -19.75 1.10 -0.08
C ARG A 76 -19.54 1.89 -1.37
N LEU A 77 -18.98 3.11 -1.29
CA LEU A 77 -18.69 3.94 -2.45
C LEU A 77 -17.35 3.54 -3.09
N GLU A 78 -17.32 3.53 -4.42
CA GLU A 78 -16.09 3.34 -5.20
C GLU A 78 -15.09 4.47 -4.89
N GLY A 79 -13.86 4.13 -4.49
CA GLY A 79 -12.81 5.11 -4.17
C GLY A 79 -12.46 5.28 -2.68
N THR A 80 -13.03 4.46 -1.77
CA THR A 80 -12.64 4.45 -0.33
C THR A 80 -11.34 3.71 -0.01
N GLU A 81 -10.65 3.25 -1.05
CA GLU A 81 -9.37 2.58 -0.98
C GLU A 81 -8.33 3.42 -0.25
N LEU A 82 -7.28 2.77 0.25
CA LEU A 82 -6.14 3.48 0.80
C LEU A 82 -5.59 4.46 -0.26
N THR A 83 -5.71 5.76 0.02
CA THR A 83 -5.05 6.79 -0.78
C THR A 83 -3.57 6.52 -0.76
N GLY A 84 -2.95 6.50 -1.94
CA GLY A 84 -1.52 6.27 -2.08
C GLY A 84 -0.75 7.22 -1.15
N LEU A 85 0.28 6.70 -0.49
CA LEU A 85 1.17 7.53 0.34
C LEU A 85 1.59 8.74 -0.49
N ALA A 86 1.26 9.94 -0.02
CA ALA A 86 1.74 11.16 -0.65
C ALA A 86 3.26 11.02 -0.75
N ARG A 87 3.81 11.12 -1.98
CA ARG A 87 5.26 11.03 -2.20
C ARG A 87 5.91 12.03 -1.25
N GLY A 88 6.58 11.52 -0.22
CA GLY A 88 7.18 12.36 0.80
C GLY A 88 8.05 13.40 0.13
N SER A 89 7.84 14.68 0.44
CA SER A 89 8.60 15.81 -0.11
C SER A 89 10.07 15.84 0.35
N LYS A 90 10.65 14.69 0.72
CA LYS A 90 12.08 14.55 0.98
C LYS A 90 12.77 14.19 -0.33
N ARG A 91 12.86 15.15 -1.24
CA ARG A 91 13.76 15.12 -2.42
C ARG A 91 15.24 15.31 -2.06
N ASN A 92 15.63 15.11 -0.79
CA ASN A 92 17.02 15.26 -0.35
C ASN A 92 17.96 14.18 -0.92
N SER A 93 17.47 13.27 -1.75
CA SER A 93 18.27 12.24 -2.42
C SER A 93 18.86 12.67 -3.76
N LEU A 94 18.52 13.82 -4.39
CA LEU A 94 19.04 14.05 -5.75
C LEU A 94 20.50 14.51 -5.79
N LEU A 95 20.93 15.47 -4.99
CA LEU A 95 22.27 16.05 -5.14
C LEU A 95 23.37 15.06 -4.70
N ALA A 96 23.31 14.56 -3.47
CA ALA A 96 24.31 13.63 -2.97
C ALA A 96 24.38 12.32 -3.77
N VAL A 97 23.24 11.76 -4.19
CA VAL A 97 23.23 10.54 -5.03
C VAL A 97 23.73 10.85 -6.45
N LYS A 98 23.39 12.00 -7.04
CA LYS A 98 23.95 12.40 -8.35
C LYS A 98 25.46 12.59 -8.26
N THR A 99 25.94 13.27 -7.23
CA THR A 99 27.38 13.49 -7.00
C THR A 99 28.11 12.18 -6.80
N ASN A 100 27.57 11.27 -5.99
CA ASN A 100 28.17 9.95 -5.78
C ASN A 100 28.16 9.12 -7.06
N LYS A 101 27.04 9.09 -7.80
CA LYS A 101 26.97 8.42 -9.11
C LYS A 101 28.00 8.97 -10.09
N LEU A 102 28.14 10.29 -10.18
CA LEU A 102 29.12 10.93 -11.06
C LEU A 102 30.56 10.60 -10.64
N LYS A 103 30.84 10.64 -9.33
CA LYS A 103 32.15 10.30 -8.76
C LYS A 103 32.55 8.86 -9.09
N TYR A 104 31.65 7.90 -8.88
CA TYR A 104 31.92 6.50 -9.21
C TYR A 104 32.05 6.31 -10.73
N CYS A 105 31.19 6.93 -11.55
CA CYS A 105 31.34 6.88 -13.01
C CYS A 105 32.71 7.42 -13.48
N GLN A 106 33.18 8.53 -12.92
CA GLN A 106 34.49 9.09 -13.27
C GLN A 106 35.62 8.15 -12.85
N TYR A 107 35.54 7.55 -11.66
CA TYR A 107 36.55 6.61 -11.19
C TYR A 107 36.63 5.36 -12.08
N PHE A 108 35.50 4.68 -12.32
CA PHE A 108 35.47 3.43 -13.10
C PHE A 108 35.68 3.62 -14.61
N ASN A 109 35.57 4.85 -15.13
CA ASN A 109 35.94 5.17 -16.51
C ASN A 109 37.36 5.78 -16.63
N GLY A 110 38.00 6.12 -15.52
CA GLY A 110 39.34 6.69 -15.44
C GLY A 110 40.28 5.78 -14.66
N ASN A 111 40.71 6.21 -13.48
CA ASN A 111 41.74 5.55 -12.66
C ASN A 111 41.41 4.12 -12.22
N GLY A 112 40.12 3.78 -12.11
CA GLY A 112 39.64 2.44 -11.74
C GLY A 112 39.25 1.58 -12.93
N LYS A 113 39.52 2.02 -14.16
CA LYS A 113 39.24 1.26 -15.37
C LYS A 113 40.16 0.04 -15.44
N VAL A 114 39.57 -1.11 -15.73
CA VAL A 114 40.28 -2.40 -15.85
C VAL A 114 40.45 -2.81 -17.31
N GLU A 115 41.52 -3.54 -17.60
CA GLU A 115 41.95 -3.88 -18.97
C GLU A 115 40.88 -4.61 -19.80
N TRP A 116 40.07 -5.45 -19.16
CA TRP A 116 39.02 -6.24 -19.83
C TRP A 116 37.70 -5.47 -20.06
N GLN A 117 37.55 -4.28 -19.47
CA GLN A 117 36.31 -3.48 -19.55
C GLN A 117 35.90 -3.07 -20.98
N PRO A 118 36.82 -2.69 -21.90
CA PRO A 118 36.47 -2.35 -23.28
C PRO A 118 35.88 -3.53 -24.07
N GLU A 119 36.37 -4.75 -23.83
CA GLU A 119 35.91 -5.96 -24.52
C GLU A 119 34.47 -6.29 -24.11
N VAL A 120 34.18 -6.21 -22.81
CA VAL A 120 32.83 -6.39 -22.28
C VAL A 120 31.88 -5.31 -22.83
N ILE A 121 32.32 -4.05 -22.91
CA ILE A 121 31.49 -2.97 -23.49
C ILE A 121 31.20 -3.22 -24.97
N LYS A 122 32.17 -3.73 -25.73
CA LYS A 122 31.99 -4.07 -27.16
C LYS A 122 31.03 -5.24 -27.34
N ALA A 123 31.12 -6.27 -26.49
CA ALA A 123 30.24 -7.44 -26.52
C ALA A 123 28.78 -7.11 -26.17
N VAL A 124 28.54 -6.14 -25.27
CA VAL A 124 27.17 -5.70 -24.90
C VAL A 124 26.53 -4.81 -25.97
N ARG A 125 27.33 -4.22 -26.87
CA ARG A 125 26.87 -3.29 -27.92
C ARG A 125 26.75 -3.93 -29.31
N ALA A 126 27.17 -5.19 -29.47
CA ALA A 126 26.97 -6.00 -30.66
C ALA A 126 25.64 -6.75 -30.57
#